data_AF-A0A4Q1UT67-F1
#
_entry.id   AF-A0A4Q1UT67-F1
#
_cell.length_a   1.000
_cell.length_b   1.000
_cell.length_c   1.000
_cell.angle_alpha   90.00
_cell.angle_beta   90.00
_cell.angle_gamma   90.00
#
_symmetry.space_group_name_H-M   'P 1'
#
loop_
_entity.id
_entity.type
_entity.pdbx_description
1 polymer ?
#
loop_
_entity_poly.entity_id
_entity_poly.type
_entity_poly.pdbx_seq_one_letter_code
_entity_poly.pdbx_strand_id
1 'polypeptide(L)'
;MAREINIGDRVAIFATVGKRIEDRVTLHILTANHPYSIVDPKAKPGDRMRFEGDVVFVDEDLGRVTLQVLGRVTVEANTVELVSKFRRPKDTEPLRRQVSKTATPPPPQRHRQG
;
A
#
# COMPACT_ATOMS: atom_id res chain seq x y z
N MET A 1 16.60 -12.26 -14.65
CA MET A 1 16.77 -10.84 -14.28
C MET A 1 15.71 -10.53 -13.24
N ALA A 2 16.08 -10.46 -11.96
CA ALA A 2 15.16 -10.00 -10.92
C ALA A 2 14.90 -8.51 -11.18
N ARG A 3 13.63 -8.14 -11.38
CA ARG A 3 13.25 -6.73 -11.49
C ARG A 3 13.56 -6.08 -10.14
N GLU A 4 14.26 -4.95 -10.17
CA GLU A 4 14.54 -4.15 -8.97
C GLU A 4 13.21 -3.51 -8.50
N ILE A 5 12.53 -4.17 -7.57
CA ILE A 5 11.25 -3.74 -6.97
C ILE A 5 11.57 -3.03 -5.65
N ASN A 6 11.05 -1.82 -5.48
CA ASN A 6 11.25 -0.99 -4.30
C ASN A 6 9.96 -0.80 -3.50
N ILE A 7 10.09 -0.45 -2.22
CA ILE A 7 8.95 -0.03 -1.39
C ILE A 7 8.32 1.23 -2.00
N GLY A 8 6.99 1.21 -2.13
CA GLY A 8 6.18 2.24 -2.79
C GLY A 8 5.99 2.03 -4.29
N ASP A 9 6.68 1.06 -4.92
CA ASP A 9 6.38 0.70 -6.30
C ASP A 9 4.99 0.07 -6.38
N ARG A 10 4.25 0.41 -7.43
CA ARG A 10 2.96 -0.21 -7.74
C ARG A 10 3.19 -1.39 -8.67
N VAL A 11 2.77 -2.57 -8.23
CA VAL A 11 2.93 -3.80 -8.99
C VAL A 11 1.61 -4.56 -9.09
N ALA A 12 1.54 -5.46 -10.05
CA ALA A 12 0.40 -6.33 -10.29
C ALA A 12 0.77 -7.78 -9.99
N ILE A 13 -0.19 -8.49 -9.40
CA ILE A 13 -0.16 -9.94 -9.23
C ILE A 13 -1.37 -10.56 -9.90
N PHE A 14 -1.25 -11.83 -10.24
CA PHE A 14 -2.36 -12.62 -10.75
C PHE A 14 -2.77 -13.66 -9.73
N ALA A 15 -4.07 -13.78 -9.53
CA ALA A 15 -4.66 -14.87 -8.78
C ALA A 15 -5.67 -15.60 -9.64
N THR A 16 -5.73 -16.92 -9.47
CA THR A 16 -6.76 -17.75 -10.08
C THR A 16 -7.88 -17.92 -9.06
N VAL A 17 -9.11 -17.63 -9.48
CA VAL A 17 -10.30 -17.85 -8.67
C VAL A 17 -10.51 -19.36 -8.54
N GLY A 18 -10.46 -19.84 -7.32
CA GLY A 18 -10.74 -21.22 -6.95
C GLY A 18 -12.22 -21.45 -6.67
N LYS A 19 -12.49 -22.32 -5.69
CA LYS A 19 -13.85 -22.69 -5.29
C LYS A 19 -14.58 -21.49 -4.69
N ARG A 20 -15.86 -21.36 -5.05
CA ARG A 20 -16.81 -20.45 -4.38
C ARG A 20 -17.49 -21.18 -3.22
N ILE A 21 -17.51 -20.54 -2.06
CA ILE A 21 -18.21 -21.01 -0.86
C ILE A 21 -19.10 -19.86 -0.41
N GLU A 22 -20.42 -20.05 -0.57
CA GLU A 22 -21.43 -19.01 -0.32
C GLU A 22 -21.15 -17.75 -1.15
N ASP A 23 -20.87 -16.63 -0.49
CA ASP A 23 -20.56 -15.34 -1.11
C ASP A 23 -19.05 -15.10 -1.31
N ARG A 24 -18.21 -15.99 -0.81
CA ARG A 24 -16.75 -15.88 -0.86
C ARG A 24 -16.14 -16.75 -1.93
N VAL A 25 -15.12 -16.22 -2.60
CA VAL A 25 -14.29 -16.98 -3.53
C VAL A 25 -12.89 -17.14 -2.98
N THR A 26 -12.35 -18.35 -3.08
CA THR A 26 -10.94 -18.61 -2.78
C THR A 26 -10.09 -18.11 -3.94
N LEU A 27 -8.97 -17.48 -3.65
CA LEU A 27 -7.97 -17.03 -4.61
C LEU A 27 -6.69 -17.83 -4.41
N HIS A 28 -6.22 -18.44 -5.48
CA HIS A 28 -4.93 -19.09 -5.55
C HIS A 28 -3.93 -18.15 -6.21
N ILE A 29 -2.99 -17.67 -5.41
CA ILE A 29 -1.88 -16.85 -5.87
C ILE A 29 -0.68 -17.79 -6.01
N LEU A 30 -0.10 -17.88 -7.20
CA LEU A 30 0.89 -18.90 -7.59
C LEU A 30 2.08 -19.04 -6.63
N THR A 31 2.47 -17.96 -5.95
CA THR A 31 3.63 -17.93 -5.06
C THR A 31 3.31 -17.48 -3.64
N ALA A 32 2.02 -17.40 -3.28
CA ALA A 32 1.66 -17.15 -1.91
C ALA A 32 1.56 -18.47 -1.15
N ASN A 33 2.09 -18.49 0.08
CA ASN A 33 2.01 -19.67 0.95
C ASN A 33 0.58 -20.02 1.37
N HIS A 34 -0.35 -19.06 1.33
CA HIS A 34 -1.72 -19.23 1.80
C HIS A 34 -2.73 -18.83 0.73
N PRO A 35 -3.84 -19.58 0.60
CA PRO A 35 -4.97 -19.16 -0.21
C PRO A 35 -5.64 -17.95 0.44
N TYR A 36 -6.09 -17.02 -0.40
CA TYR A 36 -6.82 -15.83 0.05
C TYR A 36 -8.32 -16.04 -0.18
N SER A 37 -9.17 -15.31 0.55
CA SER A 37 -10.62 -15.34 0.31
C SER A 37 -11.13 -13.92 0.20
N ILE A 38 -11.89 -13.64 -0.86
CA ILE A 38 -12.51 -12.33 -1.09
C ILE A 38 -14.01 -12.49 -1.29
N VAL A 39 -14.73 -11.42 -1.00
CA VAL A 39 -16.14 -11.27 -1.38
C VAL A 39 -16.16 -10.55 -2.71
N ASP A 40 -16.40 -11.30 -3.79
CA ASP A 40 -16.60 -10.73 -5.11
C ASP A 40 -17.75 -11.46 -5.83
N PRO A 41 -18.87 -10.77 -6.12
CA PRO A 41 -20.02 -11.41 -6.73
C PRO A 41 -19.81 -11.79 -8.21
N LYS A 42 -18.87 -11.13 -8.89
CA LYS A 42 -18.60 -11.29 -10.33
C LYS A 42 -17.54 -12.35 -10.62
N ALA A 43 -16.70 -12.67 -9.64
CA ALA A 43 -15.66 -13.68 -9.75
C ALA A 43 -16.25 -15.07 -10.00
N LYS A 44 -15.75 -15.73 -11.06
CA LYS A 44 -16.15 -17.09 -11.44
C LYS A 44 -15.00 -18.06 -11.16
N PRO A 45 -15.27 -19.28 -10.66
CA PRO A 45 -14.25 -20.31 -10.54
C PRO A 45 -13.51 -20.53 -11.87
N GLY A 46 -12.18 -20.54 -11.83
CA GLY A 46 -11.30 -20.64 -12.98
C GLY A 46 -10.90 -19.31 -13.60
N ASP A 47 -11.50 -18.19 -13.20
CA ASP A 47 -11.16 -16.87 -13.73
C ASP A 47 -9.76 -16.42 -13.25
N ARG A 48 -9.06 -15.66 -14.08
CA ARG A 48 -7.74 -15.12 -13.75
C ARG A 48 -7.85 -13.62 -13.52
N MET A 49 -7.77 -13.23 -12.26
CA MET A 49 -7.91 -11.85 -11.83
C MET A 49 -6.55 -11.19 -11.63
N ARG A 50 -6.44 -9.93 -12.06
CA ARG A 50 -5.28 -9.07 -11.83
C ARG A 50 -5.55 -8.16 -10.64
N PHE A 51 -4.65 -8.18 -9.67
CA PHE A 51 -4.68 -7.34 -8.48
C PHE A 51 -3.49 -6.41 -8.49
N GLU A 52 -3.71 -5.11 -8.33
CA GLU A 52 -2.65 -4.11 -8.28
C GLU A 52 -2.57 -3.50 -6.89
N GLY A 53 -1.35 -3.37 -6.36
CA GLY A 53 -1.12 -2.78 -5.06
C GLY A 53 0.28 -2.23 -4.91
N ASP A 54 0.47 -1.44 -3.86
CA ASP A 54 1.75 -0.84 -3.53
C ASP A 54 2.59 -1.81 -2.70
N VAL A 55 3.90 -1.85 -2.98
CA VAL A 55 4.88 -2.62 -2.22
C VAL A 55 5.08 -1.94 -0.86
N VAL A 56 4.82 -2.69 0.20
CA VAL A 56 4.98 -2.22 1.60
C VAL A 56 6.19 -2.83 2.28
N PHE A 57 6.71 -3.95 1.78
CA PHE A 57 7.89 -4.62 2.31
C PHE A 57 8.59 -5.43 1.22
N VAL A 58 9.92 -5.42 1.23
CA VAL A 58 10.77 -6.21 0.34
C VAL A 58 11.72 -7.02 1.22
N ASP A 59 11.69 -8.33 1.03
CA ASP A 59 12.59 -9.30 1.65
C ASP A 59 13.64 -9.70 0.61
N GLU A 60 14.81 -9.06 0.68
CA GLU A 60 15.90 -9.28 -0.28
C GLU A 60 16.57 -10.65 -0.08
N ASP A 61 16.56 -11.18 1.15
CA ASP A 61 17.17 -12.47 1.50
C ASP A 61 16.39 -13.65 0.90
N LEU A 62 15.05 -13.60 1.02
CA LEU A 62 14.16 -14.63 0.49
C LEU A 62 13.64 -14.33 -0.93
N GLY A 63 13.96 -13.16 -1.48
CA GLY A 63 13.47 -12.72 -2.80
C GLY A 63 11.95 -12.53 -2.85
N ARG A 64 11.34 -12.07 -1.76
CA ARG A 64 9.88 -11.91 -1.61
C ARG A 64 9.49 -10.46 -1.47
N VAL A 65 8.31 -10.11 -1.98
CA VAL A 65 7.73 -8.77 -1.84
C VAL A 65 6.34 -8.87 -1.24
N THR A 66 6.02 -7.94 -0.36
CA THR A 66 4.70 -7.83 0.26
C THR A 66 3.96 -6.61 -0.26
N LEU A 67 2.73 -6.85 -0.68
CA LEU A 67 1.87 -5.90 -1.37
C LEU A 67 0.62 -5.61 -0.55
N GLN A 68 0.16 -4.38 -0.61
CA GLN A 68 -1.12 -3.97 -0.02
C GLN A 68 -2.19 -3.93 -1.12
N VAL A 69 -3.00 -4.99 -1.24
CA VAL A 69 -4.10 -5.05 -2.23
C VAL A 69 -5.35 -5.76 -1.70
N LEU A 70 -5.19 -6.95 -1.13
CA LEU A 70 -6.25 -7.76 -0.52
C LEU A 70 -6.01 -7.92 0.99
N GLY A 71 -5.36 -6.93 1.59
CA GLY A 71 -4.57 -7.08 2.82
C GLY A 71 -3.07 -7.15 2.48
N ARG A 72 -2.28 -7.80 3.34
CA ARG A 72 -0.85 -8.05 3.12
C ARG A 72 -0.66 -9.35 2.36
N VAL A 73 -0.15 -9.24 1.14
CA VAL A 73 0.09 -10.37 0.26
C VAL A 73 1.56 -10.49 -0.03
N THR A 74 2.20 -11.55 0.46
CA THR A 74 3.62 -11.83 0.21
C THR A 74 3.77 -12.84 -0.92
N VAL A 75 4.54 -12.48 -1.94
CA VAL A 75 4.78 -13.25 -3.17
C VAL A 75 6.26 -13.15 -3.55
N GLU A 76 6.71 -14.01 -4.47
CA GLU A 76 8.07 -13.90 -5.00
C GLU A 76 8.21 -12.68 -5.91
N ALA A 77 9.33 -11.98 -5.82
CA ALA A 77 9.59 -10.78 -6.63
C ALA A 77 9.58 -11.07 -8.15
N ASN A 78 9.81 -12.32 -8.55
CA ASN A 78 9.82 -12.71 -9.97
C ASN A 78 8.42 -12.93 -10.55
N THR A 79 7.37 -13.01 -9.72
CA THR A 79 5.99 -13.25 -10.19
C THR A 79 5.14 -11.98 -10.23
N VAL A 80 5.69 -10.86 -9.76
CA VAL A 80 5.02 -9.56 -9.83
C VAL A 80 5.36 -8.83 -11.13
N GLU A 81 4.37 -8.14 -11.68
CA GLU A 81 4.56 -7.23 -12.80
C GLU A 81 4.65 -5.79 -12.31
N LEU A 82 5.78 -5.13 -12.54
CA LEU A 82 5.94 -3.71 -12.23
C LEU A 82 4.99 -2.89 -13.11
N VAL A 83 4.01 -2.22 -12.49
CA VAL A 83 3.03 -1.37 -13.17
C VAL A 83 3.55 0.05 -13.23
N SER A 84 4.07 0.56 -12.12
CA SER A 84 4.63 1.90 -12.03
C SER A 84 5.66 1.96 -10.92
N LYS A 85 6.82 2.55 -11.22
CA LYS A 85 7.81 2.87 -10.19
C LYS A 85 7.29 4.00 -9.32
N PHE A 86 7.59 3.93 -8.03
CA PHE A 86 7.41 5.04 -7.12
C PHE A 86 8.13 6.27 -7.67
N ARG A 87 7.36 7.30 -8.00
CA ARG A 87 7.91 8.64 -8.18
C ARG A 87 7.55 9.45 -6.96
N ARG A 88 8.57 9.93 -6.24
CA ARG A 88 8.36 11.01 -5.27
C ARG A 88 7.56 12.10 -5.98
N PRO A 89 6.48 12.60 -5.37
CA PRO A 89 5.79 13.79 -5.86
C PRO A 89 6.84 14.87 -6.10
N LYS A 90 6.92 15.40 -7.33
CA LYS A 90 7.89 16.45 -7.68
C LYS A 90 7.56 17.79 -7.03
N ASP A 91 6.46 17.87 -6.29
CA ASP A 91 6.04 19.06 -5.58
C ASP A 91 5.53 18.63 -4.20
N THR A 92 6.45 18.59 -3.25
CA THR A 92 6.07 18.74 -1.86
C THR A 92 7.13 19.68 -1.33
N GLU A 93 6.83 20.98 -1.44
CA GLU A 93 7.47 21.98 -0.62
C GLU A 93 7.61 21.37 0.79
N PRO A 94 8.83 21.28 1.35
CA PRO A 94 9.00 20.67 2.66
C PRO A 94 8.01 21.35 3.58
N LEU A 95 7.16 20.58 4.25
CA LEU A 95 6.23 21.06 5.27
C LEU A 95 7.05 21.83 6.30
N ARG A 96 7.26 23.13 6.05
CA ARG A 96 7.81 24.07 7.01
C ARG A 96 6.82 23.99 8.16
N ARG A 97 7.26 23.44 9.30
CA ARG A 97 6.58 23.68 10.58
C ARG A 97 6.37 25.18 10.67
N GLN A 98 5.15 25.65 10.44
CA GLN A 98 4.78 26.99 10.87
C GLN A 98 4.72 26.91 12.39
N VAL A 99 5.82 27.28 13.03
CA VAL A 99 5.80 27.68 14.43
C VAL A 99 4.95 28.94 14.45
N SER A 100 3.66 28.80 14.77
CA SER A 100 2.79 29.93 15.09
C SER A 100 3.38 30.61 16.31
N LYS A 101 4.09 31.70 16.05
CA LYS A 101 4.65 32.62 17.02
C LYS A 101 3.51 33.04 17.95
N THR A 102 3.44 32.44 19.13
CA THR A 102 2.48 32.81 20.17
C THR A 102 2.69 34.28 20.47
N ALA A 103 1.65 35.07 20.23
CA ALA A 103 1.61 36.49 20.50
C ALA A 103 1.99 36.74 21.96
N THR A 104 3.02 37.55 22.17
CA THR A 104 3.33 38.12 23.48
C THR A 104 2.10 38.90 23.95
N PRO A 105 1.52 38.60 25.13
CA PRO A 105 0.40 39.37 25.63
C PRO A 105 0.87 40.81 25.94
N PRO A 106 0.05 41.84 25.64
CA PRO A 106 0.40 43.22 25.96
C PRO A 106 0.49 43.41 27.48
N PRO A 107 1.39 44.29 27.97
CA PRO A 107 1.49 44.58 29.40
C PRO A 107 0.17 45.19 29.92
N PRO A 108 -0.27 44.84 31.14
CA PRO A 108 -1.51 45.33 31.70
C PRO A 108 -1.46 46.86 31.89
N GLN A 109 -2.44 47.56 31.32
CA GLN A 109 -2.59 49.00 31.51
C GLN A 109 -3.59 49.32 32.63
N ARG A 110 -3.11 50.22 33.52
CA ARG A 110 -3.85 51.11 34.45
C ARG A 110 -4.52 50.42 35.66
N HIS A 111 -4.59 51.06 36.83
CA HIS A 111 -4.97 52.45 37.08
C HIS A 111 -4.25 53.06 38.29
N ARG A 112 -3.74 54.30 38.10
CA ARG A 112 -3.52 55.29 39.16
C ARG A 112 -4.90 55.63 39.74
N GLN A 113 -5.15 55.33 41.00
CA GLN A 113 -6.12 56.05 41.83
C GLN A 113 -5.34 57.05 42.68
N GLY A 114 -5.93 58.24 42.86
CA GLY A 114 -5.31 59.41 43.46
C GLY A 114 -4.98 59.26 44.93
#